data_AF-A0A4Y8I5Y2-F1
#
_entry.id   AF-A0A4Y8I5Y2-F1
#
_cell.length_a   1.000
_cell.length_b   1.000
_cell.length_c   1.000
_cell.angle_alpha   90.00
_cell.angle_beta   90.00
_cell.angle_gamma   90.00
#
_symmetry.space_group_name_H-M   'P 1'
#
loop_
_entity.id
_entity.type
_entity.pdbx_description
1 polymer ?
#
loop_
_entity_poly.entity_id
_entity_poly.type
_entity_poly.pdbx_seq_one_letter_code
_entity_poly.pdbx_strand_id
1 'polypeptide(L)'
;MRTINKTWEPEDRRYVEGNLQCQWCGNTTGFSIDMRLKHEVALSSSGLVVGLNSDKQKRIEKSLSSNIHRIVDKYHETGKEIVKCSNCEMAEGVDFQERIIDQCWQMGCPGCWHCGEYIDEEEVKSLCGECIREKHGNIDEDDCSTICPNYDQGLSEVREHYGLDLEELKREEGYINN
;
A
#
# COMPACT_ATOMS: atom_id res chain seq x y z
N MET A 1 -18.19 -14.33 -6.76
CA MET A 1 -18.22 -14.23 -5.28
C MET A 1 -17.14 -13.21 -4.94
N ARG A 2 -17.50 -11.99 -4.50
CA ARG A 2 -16.50 -10.97 -4.14
C ARG A 2 -15.84 -11.43 -2.84
N THR A 3 -14.59 -11.85 -2.92
CA THR A 3 -13.74 -12.02 -1.75
C THR A 3 -13.66 -10.64 -1.10
N ILE A 4 -14.17 -10.49 0.12
CA ILE A 4 -13.91 -9.27 0.89
C ILE A 4 -12.46 -9.39 1.31
N ASN A 5 -11.59 -8.76 0.54
CA ASN A 5 -10.17 -8.68 0.84
C ASN A 5 -10.04 -7.79 2.07
N LYS A 6 -9.34 -8.27 3.11
CA LYS A 6 -9.04 -7.40 4.25
C LYS A 6 -8.21 -6.22 3.72
N THR A 7 -8.51 -5.02 4.19
CA THR A 7 -7.70 -3.83 4.00
C THR A 7 -6.82 -3.68 5.23
N TRP A 8 -5.51 -3.50 5.06
CA TRP A 8 -4.57 -3.27 6.16
C TRP A 8 -4.37 -1.78 6.32
N GLU A 9 -4.85 -1.27 7.44
CA GLU A 9 -4.54 0.08 7.87
C GLU A 9 -3.03 0.25 8.06
N PRO A 10 -2.46 1.45 7.83
CA PRO A 10 -1.03 1.75 7.99
C PRO A 10 -0.38 1.18 9.26
N GLU A 11 -1.11 1.18 10.36
CA GLU A 11 -0.76 0.79 11.72
C GLU A 11 -0.69 -0.74 11.86
N ASP A 12 -1.45 -1.45 11.03
CA ASP A 12 -1.41 -2.91 10.91
C ASP A 12 -0.27 -3.38 9.99
N ARG A 13 0.46 -2.46 9.34
CA ARG A 13 1.53 -2.82 8.38
C ARG A 13 2.82 -3.13 9.10
N ARG A 14 3.50 -4.15 8.58
CA ARG A 14 4.82 -4.54 9.06
C ARG A 14 5.90 -3.85 8.21
N TYR A 15 6.59 -2.88 8.80
CA TYR A 15 7.74 -2.24 8.18
C TYR A 15 9.03 -3.02 8.44
N VAL A 16 9.60 -3.60 7.38
CA VAL A 16 10.89 -4.30 7.40
C VAL A 16 11.67 -3.89 6.17
N GLU A 17 12.98 -3.65 6.32
CA GLU A 17 13.84 -3.30 5.20
C GLU A 17 13.80 -4.38 4.10
N GLY A 18 13.60 -3.96 2.85
CA GLY A 18 13.46 -4.81 1.69
C GLY A 18 12.16 -5.61 1.63
N ASN A 19 11.12 -5.19 2.37
CA ASN A 19 9.83 -5.85 2.34
C ASN A 19 8.94 -5.35 1.20
N LEU A 20 7.99 -6.18 0.79
CA LEU A 20 6.99 -5.85 -0.21
C LEU A 20 5.72 -5.30 0.46
N GLN A 21 5.01 -4.47 -0.29
CA GLN A 21 3.69 -3.94 0.04
C GLN A 21 2.80 -3.94 -1.18
N CYS A 22 1.53 -4.28 -0.96
CA CYS A 22 0.49 -4.15 -1.96
C CYS A 22 -0.23 -2.81 -1.78
N GLN A 23 -0.14 -1.92 -2.77
CA GLN A 23 -0.80 -0.61 -2.76
C GLN A 23 -2.34 -0.70 -2.72
N TRP A 24 -2.93 -1.80 -3.18
CA TRP A 24 -4.39 -1.97 -3.23
C TRP A 24 -5.04 -2.33 -1.89
N CYS A 25 -4.34 -3.08 -1.05
CA CYS A 25 -4.90 -3.57 0.22
C CYS A 25 -4.01 -3.32 1.43
N GLY A 26 -2.83 -2.68 1.27
CA GLY A 26 -1.89 -2.40 2.36
C GLY A 26 -1.17 -3.65 2.90
N ASN A 27 -1.42 -4.84 2.33
CA ASN A 27 -0.82 -6.07 2.80
C ASN A 27 0.71 -6.04 2.67
N THR A 28 1.38 -6.34 3.78
CA THR A 28 2.85 -6.43 3.94
C THR A 28 3.28 -7.81 4.46
N THR A 29 2.33 -8.74 4.55
CA THR A 29 2.50 -10.00 5.31
C THR A 29 2.71 -11.23 4.45
N GLY A 30 2.24 -11.21 3.18
CA GLY A 30 2.26 -12.39 2.33
C GLY A 30 2.10 -12.09 0.85
N PHE A 31 2.99 -12.69 0.05
CA PHE A 31 3.02 -12.56 -1.41
C PHE A 31 3.25 -13.93 -2.04
N SER A 32 2.69 -14.13 -3.23
CA SER A 32 2.76 -15.39 -3.96
C SER A 32 3.48 -15.21 -5.30
N ILE A 33 4.18 -16.27 -5.71
CA ILE A 33 4.83 -16.38 -7.03
C ILE A 33 4.39 -17.70 -7.64
N ASP A 34 3.85 -17.64 -8.85
CA ASP A 34 3.46 -18.83 -9.61
C ASP A 34 4.71 -19.51 -10.19
N MET A 35 5.00 -20.74 -9.74
CA MET A 35 6.18 -21.49 -10.17
C MET A 35 5.85 -22.89 -10.67
N ARG A 36 6.56 -23.32 -11.71
CA ARG A 36 6.55 -24.71 -12.19
C ARG A 36 7.73 -25.47 -11.60
N LEU A 37 7.46 -26.32 -10.61
CA LEU A 37 8.47 -27.17 -9.99
C LEU A 37 8.49 -28.57 -10.61
N LYS A 38 9.69 -29.15 -10.72
CA LYS A 38 9.85 -30.53 -11.16
C LYS A 38 9.61 -31.48 -9.99
N HIS A 39 8.74 -32.45 -10.21
CA HIS A 39 8.52 -33.56 -9.29
C HIS A 39 9.51 -34.68 -9.58
N GLU A 40 9.95 -35.36 -8.53
CA GLU A 40 10.68 -36.61 -8.62
C GLU A 40 9.72 -37.77 -8.40
N VAL A 41 9.82 -38.75 -9.30
CA VAL A 41 9.01 -39.96 -9.29
C VAL A 41 9.96 -41.12 -9.06
N ALA A 42 9.77 -41.86 -7.98
CA ALA A 42 10.61 -42.98 -7.59
C ALA A 42 9.77 -44.20 -7.22
N LEU A 43 10.32 -45.39 -7.43
CA LEU A 43 9.71 -46.64 -6.98
C LEU A 43 10.11 -46.91 -5.53
N SER A 44 9.15 -47.22 -4.67
CA SER A 44 9.34 -47.67 -3.29
C SER A 44 8.75 -49.06 -3.07
N SER A 45 9.01 -49.67 -1.92
CA SER A 45 8.43 -50.97 -1.52
C SER A 45 6.90 -50.95 -1.44
N SER A 46 6.27 -49.79 -1.30
CA SER A 46 4.82 -49.60 -1.27
C SER A 46 4.24 -49.05 -2.59
N GLY A 47 5.05 -48.92 -3.64
CA GLY A 47 4.62 -48.39 -4.95
C GLY A 47 5.32 -47.09 -5.34
N LEU A 48 4.72 -46.33 -6.26
CA LEU A 48 5.28 -45.05 -6.74
C LEU A 48 5.17 -43.96 -5.67
N VAL A 49 6.28 -43.27 -5.43
CA VAL A 49 6.35 -42.06 -4.62
C VAL A 49 6.59 -40.88 -5.54
N VAL A 50 5.75 -39.86 -5.42
CA VAL A 50 5.86 -38.58 -6.13
C VAL A 50 6.11 -37.50 -5.09
N GLY A 51 7.17 -36.73 -5.26
CA GLY A 51 7.53 -35.65 -4.34
C GLY A 51 8.29 -34.53 -5.01
N LEU A 52 8.44 -33.41 -4.32
CA LEU A 52 9.36 -32.36 -4.75
C LEU A 52 10.79 -32.74 -4.37
N ASN A 53 11.74 -32.42 -5.25
CA ASN A 53 13.15 -32.51 -4.87
C ASN A 53 13.49 -31.37 -3.89
N SER A 54 13.73 -31.73 -2.63
CA SER A 54 13.99 -30.79 -1.55
C SER A 54 15.25 -29.94 -1.75
N ASP A 55 16.32 -30.50 -2.33
CA ASP A 55 17.56 -29.76 -2.61
C ASP A 55 17.36 -28.71 -3.70
N LYS A 56 16.62 -29.05 -4.77
CA LYS A 56 16.26 -28.11 -5.83
C LYS A 56 15.34 -27.02 -5.29
N GLN A 57 14.36 -27.40 -4.45
CA GLN A 57 13.46 -26.45 -3.82
C GLN A 57 14.25 -25.41 -3.00
N LYS A 58 15.13 -25.85 -2.10
CA LYS A 58 15.97 -24.96 -1.28
C LYS A 58 16.85 -24.03 -2.13
N ARG A 59 17.38 -24.52 -3.24
CA ARG A 59 18.17 -23.69 -4.18
C ARG A 59 17.31 -22.62 -4.85
N ILE A 60 16.09 -22.97 -5.25
CA ILE A 60 15.14 -22.02 -5.85
C ILE A 60 14.76 -20.96 -4.82
N GLU A 61 14.36 -21.35 -3.62
CA GLU A 61 13.99 -20.44 -2.52
C GLU A 61 15.12 -19.45 -2.21
N LYS A 62 16.36 -19.96 -2.07
CA LYS A 62 17.54 -19.11 -1.88
C LYS A 62 17.75 -18.13 -3.03
N SER A 63 17.61 -18.61 -4.27
CA SER A 63 17.77 -17.77 -5.46
C SER A 63 16.70 -16.68 -5.55
N LEU A 64 15.45 -16.99 -5.21
CA LEU A 64 14.35 -16.02 -5.16
C LEU A 64 14.62 -14.95 -4.11
N SER A 65 14.95 -15.35 -2.89
CA SER A 65 15.25 -14.42 -1.79
C SER A 65 16.38 -13.47 -2.15
N SER A 66 17.46 -13.96 -2.77
CA SER A 66 18.58 -13.10 -3.18
C SER A 66 18.32 -12.25 -4.44
N ASN A 67 17.22 -12.48 -5.17
CA ASN A 67 16.94 -11.77 -6.42
C ASN A 67 15.54 -11.12 -6.44
N ILE A 68 14.86 -10.99 -5.30
CA ILE A 68 13.49 -10.50 -5.26
C ILE A 68 13.37 -9.09 -5.86
N HIS A 69 14.33 -8.20 -5.61
CA HIS A 69 14.40 -6.88 -6.26
C HIS A 69 14.34 -6.98 -7.79
N ARG A 70 15.24 -7.77 -8.39
CA ARG A 70 15.28 -7.96 -9.84
C ARG A 70 14.02 -8.59 -10.40
N ILE A 71 13.34 -9.43 -9.61
CA ILE A 71 12.08 -10.06 -10.01
C ILE A 71 10.98 -9.01 -10.10
N VAL A 72 10.88 -8.14 -9.10
CA VAL A 72 9.90 -7.04 -9.07
C VAL A 72 10.24 -5.99 -10.15
N ASP A 73 11.51 -5.63 -10.32
CA ASP A 73 11.92 -4.68 -11.39
C ASP A 73 11.53 -5.17 -12.77
N LYS A 74 11.79 -6.45 -13.05
CA LYS A 74 11.42 -7.07 -14.31
C LYS A 74 9.90 -7.08 -14.53
N TYR A 75 9.11 -7.17 -13.46
CA TYR A 75 7.67 -7.01 -13.55
C TYR A 75 7.32 -5.60 -14.05
N HIS A 76 7.86 -4.54 -13.46
CA HIS A 76 7.62 -3.16 -13.91
C HIS A 76 8.10 -2.90 -15.35
N GLU A 77 9.23 -3.48 -15.74
CA GLU A 77 9.79 -3.33 -17.09
C GLU A 77 8.98 -4.05 -18.18
N THR A 78 8.46 -5.24 -17.87
CA THR A 78 7.87 -6.14 -18.89
C THR A 78 6.36 -6.25 -18.82
N GLY A 79 5.73 -5.75 -17.75
CA GLY A 79 4.31 -5.93 -17.44
C GLY A 79 3.90 -7.38 -17.16
N LYS A 80 4.86 -8.31 -17.05
CA LYS A 80 4.55 -9.72 -16.79
C LYS A 80 4.44 -9.96 -15.29
N GLU A 81 3.22 -10.21 -14.82
CA GLU A 81 2.91 -10.54 -13.43
C GLU A 81 3.75 -11.74 -12.95
N ILE A 82 4.65 -11.50 -11.99
CA ILE A 82 5.45 -12.57 -11.36
C ILE A 82 5.09 -12.71 -9.89
N VAL A 83 4.92 -11.59 -9.18
CA VAL A 83 4.54 -11.54 -7.76
C VAL A 83 3.12 -11.04 -7.65
N LYS A 84 2.31 -11.67 -6.80
CA LYS A 84 0.94 -11.28 -6.50
C LYS A 84 0.75 -11.08 -5.01
N CYS A 85 -0.11 -10.16 -4.63
CA CYS A 85 -0.55 -10.04 -3.25
C CYS A 85 -1.34 -11.30 -2.85
N SER A 86 -0.96 -11.97 -1.78
CA SER A 86 -1.68 -13.18 -1.34
C SER A 86 -3.04 -12.89 -0.70
N ASN A 87 -3.36 -11.63 -0.44
CA ASN A 87 -4.68 -11.23 0.06
C ASN A 87 -5.65 -10.85 -1.06
N CYS A 88 -5.28 -9.89 -1.91
CA CYS A 88 -6.18 -9.36 -2.93
C CYS A 88 -5.95 -9.90 -4.34
N GLU A 89 -4.94 -10.76 -4.50
CA GLU A 89 -4.54 -11.39 -5.77
C GLU A 89 -4.06 -10.42 -6.87
N MET A 90 -4.02 -9.11 -6.57
CA MET A 90 -3.49 -8.10 -7.48
C MET A 90 -1.97 -8.24 -7.60
N ALA A 91 -1.50 -8.28 -8.85
CA ALA A 91 -0.08 -8.16 -9.20
C ALA A 91 0.32 -6.68 -9.37
N GLU A 92 -0.55 -5.91 -10.04
CA GLU A 92 -0.43 -4.46 -10.14
C GLU A 92 -0.36 -3.85 -8.75
N GLY A 93 0.56 -2.91 -8.52
CA GLY A 93 0.73 -2.25 -7.22
C GLY A 93 1.46 -3.06 -6.14
N VAL A 94 2.04 -4.23 -6.44
CA VAL A 94 3.02 -4.87 -5.53
C VAL A 94 4.40 -4.28 -5.79
N ASP A 95 4.98 -3.62 -4.78
CA ASP A 95 6.34 -3.06 -4.85
C ASP A 95 6.99 -3.06 -3.45
N PHE A 96 8.25 -2.63 -3.35
CA PHE A 96 8.94 -2.44 -2.07
C PHE A 96 8.40 -1.25 -1.32
N GLN A 97 8.28 -1.38 -0.01
CA GLN A 97 7.75 -0.34 0.88
C GLN A 97 8.51 0.98 0.71
N GLU A 98 9.84 0.91 0.68
CA GLU A 98 10.72 2.07 0.56
C GLU A 98 10.48 2.82 -0.75
N ARG A 99 10.25 2.10 -1.85
CA ARG A 99 9.98 2.73 -3.15
C ARG A 99 8.64 3.45 -3.18
N ILE A 100 7.64 2.85 -2.54
CA ILE A 100 6.31 3.45 -2.40
C ILE A 100 6.41 4.74 -1.57
N ILE A 101 7.11 4.68 -0.42
CA ILE A 101 7.32 5.83 0.45
C ILE A 101 8.11 6.93 -0.27
N ASP A 102 9.23 6.58 -0.90
CA ASP A 102 10.08 7.52 -1.63
C ASP A 102 9.29 8.22 -2.75
N GLN A 103 8.44 7.49 -3.47
CA GLN A 103 7.58 8.06 -4.50
C GLN A 103 6.58 9.05 -3.90
N CYS A 104 5.90 8.69 -2.80
CA CYS A 104 4.98 9.58 -2.10
C CYS A 104 5.66 10.86 -1.63
N TRP A 105 6.88 10.74 -1.08
CA TRP A 105 7.65 11.90 -0.63
C TRP A 105 8.08 12.80 -1.80
N GLN A 106 8.55 12.23 -2.91
CA GLN A 106 8.94 12.99 -4.11
C GLN A 106 7.76 13.71 -4.78
N MET A 107 6.55 13.16 -4.66
CA MET A 107 5.33 13.81 -5.15
C MET A 107 4.82 14.90 -4.20
N GLY A 108 5.46 15.12 -3.06
CA GLY A 108 4.97 16.04 -2.02
C GLY A 108 3.60 15.61 -1.52
N CYS A 109 3.34 14.32 -1.36
CA CYS A 109 2.06 13.84 -0.86
C CYS A 109 1.92 14.22 0.63
N PRO A 110 0.79 14.77 1.08
CA PRO A 110 0.53 15.06 2.51
C PRO A 110 0.33 13.78 3.33
N GLY A 111 0.26 12.66 2.64
CA GLY A 111 -0.01 11.37 3.21
C GLY A 111 -1.30 10.78 2.70
N CYS A 112 -1.28 9.48 2.60
CA CYS A 112 -2.41 8.72 2.12
C CYS A 112 -2.36 7.33 2.73
N TRP A 113 -3.50 6.68 2.70
CA TRP A 113 -3.65 5.30 3.07
C TRP A 113 -2.69 4.41 2.28
N HIS A 114 -2.32 4.73 1.03
CA HIS A 114 -1.44 3.87 0.22
C HIS A 114 0.00 3.75 0.76
N CYS A 115 0.63 4.85 1.18
CA CYS A 115 1.96 4.78 1.81
C CYS A 115 1.86 4.55 3.32
N GLY A 116 0.82 5.07 3.95
CA GLY A 116 0.67 5.05 5.40
C GLY A 116 1.56 6.05 6.13
N GLU A 117 2.18 6.98 5.41
CA GLU A 117 2.94 8.10 5.94
C GLU A 117 2.04 9.33 5.90
N TYR A 118 1.80 9.98 7.03
CA TYR A 118 0.93 11.15 7.15
C TYR A 118 1.71 12.33 7.72
N ILE A 119 1.43 13.54 7.23
CA ILE A 119 1.90 14.77 7.88
C ILE A 119 1.27 14.90 9.27
N ASP A 120 1.92 15.66 10.16
CA ASP A 120 1.49 15.78 11.55
C ASP A 120 0.08 16.38 11.68
N GLU A 121 -0.70 15.94 12.68
CA GLU A 121 -2.08 16.39 12.92
C GLU A 121 -2.21 17.93 12.98
N GLU A 122 -1.25 18.59 13.64
CA GLU A 122 -1.23 20.05 13.74
C GLU A 122 -0.92 20.74 12.41
N GLU A 123 -0.13 20.10 11.54
CA GLU A 123 0.11 20.58 10.19
C GLU A 123 -1.19 20.49 9.37
N VAL A 124 -1.91 19.37 9.44
CA VAL A 124 -3.22 19.20 8.78
C VAL A 124 -4.21 20.28 9.23
N LYS A 125 -4.36 20.50 10.55
CA LYS A 125 -5.25 21.53 11.09
C LYS A 125 -4.88 22.92 10.56
N SER A 126 -3.59 23.25 10.55
CA SER A 126 -3.12 24.53 10.03
C SER A 126 -3.50 24.71 8.56
N LEU A 127 -3.21 23.72 7.71
CA LEU A 127 -3.48 23.78 6.27
C LEU A 127 -4.98 23.78 5.96
N CYS A 128 -5.78 23.00 6.70
CA CYS A 128 -7.23 23.04 6.60
C CYS A 128 -7.78 24.41 7.00
N GLY A 129 -7.31 24.99 8.11
CA GLY A 129 -7.72 26.32 8.57
C GLY A 129 -7.37 27.41 7.55
N GLU A 130 -6.18 27.36 6.94
CA GLU A 130 -5.81 28.26 5.84
C GLU A 130 -6.78 28.14 4.65
N CYS A 131 -7.04 26.91 4.19
CA CYS A 131 -7.94 26.62 3.08
C CYS A 131 -9.38 27.10 3.38
N ILE A 132 -9.87 26.89 4.61
CA ILE A 132 -11.18 27.37 5.09
C ILE A 132 -11.23 28.90 5.08
N ARG A 133 -10.21 29.59 5.61
CA ARG A 133 -10.15 31.06 5.63
C ARG A 133 -10.11 31.66 4.24
N GLU A 134 -9.30 31.08 3.34
CA GLU A 134 -9.16 31.51 1.94
C GLU A 134 -10.46 31.35 1.16
N LYS A 135 -11.18 30.23 1.37
CA LYS A 135 -12.49 29.99 0.77
C LYS A 135 -13.65 30.59 1.56
N HIS A 136 -13.37 31.37 2.62
CA HIS A 136 -14.38 32.00 3.49
C HIS A 136 -15.44 31.03 4.03
N GLY A 137 -15.02 29.82 4.43
CA GLY A 137 -15.90 28.76 4.93
C GLY A 137 -16.71 28.02 3.86
N ASN A 138 -16.65 28.46 2.59
CA ASN A 138 -17.34 27.82 1.48
C ASN A 138 -16.47 26.71 0.85
N ILE A 139 -16.26 25.66 1.65
CA ILE A 139 -15.55 24.44 1.29
C ILE A 139 -16.42 23.23 1.64
N ASP A 140 -16.44 22.19 0.81
CA ASP A 140 -17.11 20.92 1.11
C ASP A 140 -16.14 19.73 1.09
N GLU A 141 -16.66 18.51 1.20
CA GLU A 141 -15.83 17.29 1.18
C GLU A 141 -15.21 17.03 -0.20
N ASP A 142 -15.86 17.46 -1.28
CA ASP A 142 -15.32 17.32 -2.64
C ASP A 142 -14.14 18.27 -2.83
N ASP A 143 -14.24 19.50 -2.31
CA ASP A 143 -13.09 20.41 -2.24
C ASP A 143 -11.95 19.82 -1.41
N CYS A 144 -12.23 19.15 -0.29
CA CYS A 144 -11.20 18.56 0.56
C CYS A 144 -10.46 17.39 -0.11
N SER A 145 -11.10 16.71 -1.07
CA SER A 145 -10.53 15.57 -1.81
C SER A 145 -9.84 15.97 -3.13
N THR A 146 -10.04 17.20 -3.61
CA THR A 146 -9.54 17.61 -4.93
C THR A 146 -8.83 18.96 -4.95
N ILE A 147 -9.13 19.87 -4.01
CA ILE A 147 -8.73 21.27 -4.07
C ILE A 147 -8.56 21.84 -2.64
N CYS A 148 -7.38 21.60 -2.05
CA CYS A 148 -6.77 22.60 -1.17
C CYS A 148 -5.45 23.08 -1.80
N PRO A 149 -5.15 24.38 -1.69
CA PRO A 149 -4.05 25.04 -2.41
C PRO A 149 -2.66 24.43 -2.14
N ASN A 150 -2.56 23.62 -1.09
CA ASN A 150 -1.33 23.01 -0.62
C ASN A 150 -1.02 21.66 -1.28
N TYR A 151 -2.04 20.93 -1.77
CA TYR A 151 -1.85 19.59 -2.35
C TYR A 151 -2.88 19.26 -3.44
N ASP A 152 -2.39 18.78 -4.59
CA ASP A 152 -3.20 18.43 -5.77
C ASP A 152 -4.21 17.30 -5.51
N GLN A 153 -3.99 16.48 -4.48
CA GLN A 153 -4.87 15.36 -4.08
C GLN A 153 -5.69 15.69 -2.82
N GLY A 154 -5.68 16.95 -2.38
CA GLY A 154 -6.38 17.37 -1.17
C GLY A 154 -5.79 16.82 0.13
N LEU A 155 -6.57 16.91 1.21
CA LEU A 155 -6.19 16.50 2.57
C LEU A 155 -7.17 15.51 3.20
N SER A 156 -8.17 15.02 2.43
CA SER A 156 -9.28 14.22 2.95
C SER A 156 -8.84 12.97 3.71
N GLU A 157 -7.92 12.18 3.16
CA GLU A 157 -7.44 10.94 3.80
C GLU A 157 -6.67 11.21 5.10
N VAL A 158 -5.88 12.29 5.13
CA VAL A 158 -5.14 12.68 6.33
C VAL A 158 -6.09 13.20 7.41
N ARG A 159 -7.13 13.93 7.00
CA ARG A 159 -8.18 14.43 7.89
C ARG A 159 -8.98 13.28 8.50
N GLU A 160 -9.34 12.29 7.69
CA GLU A 160 -10.02 11.06 8.13
C GLU A 160 -9.15 10.25 9.10
N HIS A 161 -7.85 10.11 8.81
CA HIS A 161 -6.91 9.41 9.69
C HIS A 161 -6.89 9.98 11.12
N TYR A 162 -6.88 11.32 11.25
CA TYR A 162 -6.95 11.98 12.56
C TYR A 162 -8.37 12.18 13.11
N GLY A 163 -9.41 11.73 12.39
CA GLY A 163 -10.79 11.90 12.81
C GLY A 163 -11.27 13.36 12.86
N LEU A 164 -10.69 14.22 12.03
CA LEU A 164 -10.99 15.65 12.00
C LEU A 164 -12.24 15.91 11.12
N ASP A 165 -13.30 16.42 11.73
CA ASP A 165 -14.56 16.75 11.04
C ASP A 165 -14.49 18.14 10.40
N LEU A 166 -14.94 18.26 9.14
CA LEU A 166 -14.88 19.52 8.40
C LEU A 166 -15.74 20.62 9.05
N GLU A 167 -16.92 20.26 9.56
CA GLU A 167 -17.84 21.21 10.16
C GLU A 167 -17.34 21.68 11.54
N GLU A 168 -16.66 20.81 12.29
CA GLU A 168 -15.93 21.19 13.50
C GLU A 168 -14.79 22.18 13.19
N LEU A 169 -13.95 21.88 12.20
CA LEU A 169 -12.87 22.79 11.78
C LEU A 169 -13.39 24.16 11.30
N LYS A 170 -14.48 24.18 10.52
CA LYS A 170 -15.14 25.44 10.11
C LYS A 170 -15.70 26.22 11.31
N ARG A 171 -16.17 25.53 12.34
CA ARG A 171 -16.68 26.14 13.57
C ARG A 171 -15.56 26.77 14.39
N GLU A 172 -14.42 26.09 14.51
CA GLU A 172 -13.21 26.62 15.16
C GLU A 172 -12.71 27.89 14.47
N GLU A 173 -12.78 27.93 13.14
CA GLU A 173 -12.46 29.11 12.33
C GLU A 173 -13.57 30.19 12.32
N GLY A 174 -14.71 29.94 12.97
CA GLY A 174 -15.80 30.90 13.15
C GLY A 174 -16.77 31.05 11.97
N TYR A 175 -16.81 30.09 11.05
CA TYR A 175 -17.70 30.09 9.88
C TYR A 175 -19.04 29.37 10.12
N ILE A 176 -19.15 28.62 11.22
CA ILE A 176 -20.38 27.96 11.66
C ILE A 176 -20.66 28.36 13.11
N ASN A 177 -21.90 28.76 13.40
CA ASN A 177 -22.35 29.03 14.77
C ASN A 177 -22.90 27.77 15.43
N ASN A 178 -22.77 27.67 16.75
CA ASN A 178 -23.36 26.60 17.58
C ASN A 178 -24.89 26.50 17.44
#